data_AF-A0AAJ2UE29-F1
#
_entry.id   AF-A0AAJ2UE29-F1
#
_cell.length_a   1.000
_cell.length_b   1.000
_cell.length_c   1.000
_cell.angle_alpha   90.00
_cell.angle_beta   90.00
_cell.angle_gamma   90.00
#
_symmetry.space_group_name_H-M   'P 1'
#
loop_
_entity.id
_entity.type
_entity.pdbx_description
1 polymer ?
#
loop_
_entity_poly.entity_id
_entity_poly.type
_entity_poly.pdbx_seq_one_letter_code
_entity_poly.pdbx_strand_id
1 'polypeptide(L)'
;MLKFFNNLNNTVQLKTNVKIIETENTDLFLSHLFNYEYESESKAFELMSRKISLKDSVLITNLTKFSEFLSLSTKNWLGDSIINDEYWSESIFFRNEKIDGIVDKINQKLGFEFLNYEIDNVKLIKAIFNIENDILINEENFENLAEIIFSTMKQTIVILKDLDYIKFEKLFKYNNIIFLILTNDFTKYISKFSELELVAFYSQKTVIDVIDNLPIIRYFENLKNRPIDEDELIYTSEEEKMAAKMHFYKIKSSFLN
;
A
#
# COMPACT_ATOMS: atom_id res chain seq x y z
N MET A 1 6.44 -0.12 -35.43
CA MET A 1 6.24 -0.67 -34.07
C MET A 1 5.04 0.08 -33.49
N LEU A 2 3.87 -0.56 -33.44
CA LEU A 2 2.64 0.10 -32.98
C LEU A 2 2.80 0.47 -31.50
N LYS A 3 2.39 1.70 -31.13
CA LYS A 3 2.59 2.31 -29.80
C LYS A 3 1.61 1.75 -28.73
N PHE A 4 1.45 0.43 -28.67
CA PHE A 4 0.52 -0.25 -27.75
C PHE A 4 1.14 -0.51 -26.36
N PHE A 5 2.47 -0.58 -26.29
CA PHE A 5 3.24 -0.84 -25.08
C PHE A 5 4.24 0.28 -24.86
N ASN A 6 4.39 0.70 -23.60
CA ASN A 6 5.52 1.55 -23.22
C ASN A 6 6.58 0.66 -22.61
N ASN A 7 7.79 0.70 -23.16
CA ASN A 7 8.93 -0.04 -22.62
C ASN A 7 9.75 0.91 -21.78
N LEU A 8 9.70 0.71 -20.47
CA LEU A 8 10.47 1.52 -19.52
C LEU A 8 11.51 0.64 -18.85
N ASN A 9 12.78 0.98 -19.07
CA ASN A 9 13.90 0.34 -18.39
C ASN A 9 13.88 0.73 -16.92
N ASN A 10 13.50 -0.22 -16.06
CA ASN A 10 13.49 -0.10 -14.60
C ASN A 10 12.82 1.17 -14.02
N THR A 11 11.90 1.79 -14.76
CA THR A 11 11.07 2.91 -14.30
C THR A 11 9.61 2.53 -14.46
N VAL A 12 8.79 2.76 -13.42
CA VAL A 12 7.36 2.46 -13.43
C VAL A 12 6.58 3.76 -13.56
N GLN A 13 5.83 3.90 -14.66
CA GLN A 13 4.93 5.04 -14.84
C GLN A 13 3.59 4.81 -14.14
N LEU A 14 3.16 5.78 -13.34
CA LEU A 14 1.91 5.75 -12.58
C LEU A 14 0.98 6.82 -13.17
N LYS A 15 0.07 6.39 -14.06
CA LYS A 15 -0.89 7.28 -14.74
C LYS A 15 -2.21 7.42 -13.97
N THR A 16 -2.55 6.39 -13.21
CA THR A 16 -3.76 6.24 -12.41
C THR A 16 -3.39 6.01 -10.94
N ASN A 17 -4.37 6.10 -10.05
CA ASN A 17 -4.21 5.76 -8.62
C ASN A 17 -4.11 4.26 -8.36
N VAL A 18 -4.37 3.40 -9.34
CA VAL A 18 -4.19 1.95 -9.24
C VAL A 18 -3.40 1.46 -10.44
N LYS A 19 -2.38 0.65 -10.19
CA LYS A 19 -1.61 -0.06 -11.23
C LYS A 19 -1.34 -1.49 -10.78
N ILE A 20 -1.48 -2.45 -11.68
CA ILE A 20 -1.19 -3.86 -11.46
C ILE A 20 0.06 -4.21 -12.26
N ILE A 21 1.08 -4.80 -11.62
CA ILE A 21 2.26 -5.33 -12.29
C ILE A 21 2.27 -6.86 -12.11
N GLU A 22 2.16 -7.56 -13.23
CA GLU A 22 2.37 -9.00 -13.28
C GLU A 22 3.86 -9.32 -13.40
N THR A 23 4.37 -10.14 -12.50
CA THR A 23 5.74 -10.68 -12.55
C THR A 23 5.82 -12.09 -11.96
N GLU A 24 6.69 -12.92 -12.50
CA GLU A 24 6.94 -14.27 -11.96
C GLU A 24 7.51 -14.24 -10.54
N ASN A 25 8.21 -13.16 -10.18
CA ASN A 25 8.83 -12.99 -8.87
C ASN A 25 8.79 -11.53 -8.43
N THR A 26 7.85 -11.23 -7.53
CA THR A 26 7.59 -9.89 -6.99
C THR A 26 8.77 -9.36 -6.17
N ASP A 27 9.48 -10.22 -5.44
CA ASP A 27 10.68 -9.85 -4.68
C ASP A 27 11.85 -9.48 -5.60
N LEU A 28 12.07 -10.26 -6.66
CA LEU A 28 13.11 -9.98 -7.64
C LEU A 28 12.85 -8.66 -8.38
N PHE A 29 11.59 -8.39 -8.72
CA PHE A 29 11.18 -7.10 -9.29
C PHE A 29 11.54 -5.93 -8.37
N LEU A 30 11.15 -6.00 -7.09
CA LEU A 30 11.48 -4.97 -6.10
C LEU A 30 13.01 -4.80 -5.92
N SER A 31 13.75 -5.91 -5.90
CA SER A 31 15.22 -5.88 -5.85
C SER A 31 15.83 -5.17 -7.06
N HIS A 32 15.31 -5.42 -8.27
CA HIS A 32 15.77 -4.72 -9.47
C HIS A 32 15.46 -3.22 -9.44
N LEU A 33 14.28 -2.81 -8.94
CA LEU A 33 13.98 -1.40 -8.74
C LEU A 33 14.95 -0.75 -7.75
N PHE A 34 15.21 -1.40 -6.62
CA PHE A 34 16.16 -0.92 -5.62
C PHE A 34 17.57 -0.75 -6.20
N ASN A 35 18.07 -1.74 -6.93
CA ASN A 35 19.38 -1.70 -7.57
C ASN A 35 19.44 -0.61 -8.65
N TYR A 36 18.38 -0.43 -9.43
CA TYR A 36 18.29 0.67 -10.39
C TYR A 36 18.40 2.04 -9.70
N GLU A 37 17.69 2.26 -8.58
CA GLU A 37 17.82 3.54 -7.86
C GLU A 37 19.23 3.77 -7.33
N TYR A 38 19.90 2.70 -6.90
CA TYR A 38 21.27 2.76 -6.40
C TYR A 38 22.29 3.04 -7.51
N GLU A 39 22.18 2.36 -8.65
CA GLU A 39 23.16 2.44 -9.75
C GLU A 39 23.00 3.71 -10.61
N SER A 40 21.76 4.17 -10.81
CA SER A 40 21.45 5.25 -11.76
C SER A 40 21.23 6.63 -11.13
N GLU A 41 21.21 6.69 -9.79
CA GLU A 41 20.77 7.85 -8.99
C GLU A 41 19.37 8.40 -9.38
N SER A 42 18.61 7.64 -10.18
CA SER A 42 17.24 7.94 -10.57
C SER A 42 16.24 7.27 -9.64
N LYS A 43 14.99 7.72 -9.68
CA LYS A 43 13.92 7.11 -8.87
C LYS A 43 13.13 6.08 -9.67
N ALA A 44 12.64 5.05 -9.00
CA ALA A 44 11.95 3.91 -9.58
C ALA A 44 10.56 4.27 -10.13
N PHE A 45 9.89 5.28 -9.56
CA PHE A 45 8.52 5.64 -9.92
C PHE A 45 8.42 7.01 -10.54
N GLU A 46 7.56 7.15 -11.55
CA GLU A 46 7.19 8.41 -12.17
C GLU A 46 5.68 8.65 -12.06
N LEU A 47 5.29 9.72 -11.37
CA LEU A 47 3.90 10.16 -11.21
C LEU A 47 3.78 11.63 -11.64
N MET A 48 3.01 11.92 -12.70
CA MET A 48 2.80 13.30 -13.17
C MET A 48 4.10 14.11 -13.30
N SER A 49 5.15 13.51 -13.89
CA SER A 49 6.53 14.06 -14.00
C SER A 49 7.30 14.21 -12.67
N ARG A 50 6.74 13.79 -11.53
CA ARG A 50 7.45 13.67 -10.25
C ARG A 50 8.09 12.30 -10.17
N LYS A 51 9.35 12.28 -9.75
CA LYS A 51 10.13 11.07 -9.50
C LYS A 51 10.02 10.70 -8.01
N ILE A 52 9.57 9.50 -7.70
CA ILE A 52 9.32 9.03 -6.32
C ILE A 52 10.20 7.80 -6.04
N SER A 53 10.90 7.80 -4.90
CA SER A 53 11.79 6.70 -4.53
C SER A 53 11.00 5.48 -4.06
N LEU A 54 11.54 4.28 -4.31
CA LEU A 54 11.06 3.05 -3.68
C LEU A 54 11.11 3.13 -2.17
N LYS A 55 12.13 3.81 -1.62
CA LYS A 55 12.29 4.03 -0.16
C LYS A 55 11.17 4.86 0.47
N ASP A 56 10.45 5.65 -0.33
CA ASP A 56 9.35 6.50 0.14
C ASP A 56 7.98 5.80 0.00
N SER A 57 7.97 4.52 -0.42
CA SER A 57 6.77 3.71 -0.56
C SER A 57 6.47 2.89 0.69
N VAL A 58 5.20 2.58 0.88
CA VAL A 58 4.72 1.65 1.92
C VAL A 58 4.54 0.28 1.28
N LEU A 59 5.23 -0.73 1.78
CA LEU A 59 5.07 -2.12 1.33
C LEU A 59 4.15 -2.89 2.28
N ILE A 60 3.09 -3.49 1.75
CA ILE A 60 2.18 -4.37 2.48
C ILE A 60 2.26 -5.76 1.85
N THR A 61 2.48 -6.75 2.70
CA THR A 61 2.56 -8.18 2.40
C THR A 61 1.66 -8.96 3.34
N ASN A 62 1.47 -10.27 3.08
CA ASN A 62 0.75 -11.15 4.01
C ASN A 62 1.38 -11.27 5.41
N LEU A 63 2.61 -10.76 5.59
CA LEU A 63 3.33 -10.76 6.87
C LEU A 63 3.36 -9.38 7.54
N THR A 64 2.79 -8.36 6.90
CA THR A 64 2.80 -7.01 7.44
C THR A 64 1.87 -6.93 8.64
N LYS A 65 2.43 -6.48 9.77
CA LYS A 65 1.70 -6.32 11.03
C LYS A 65 0.99 -4.99 11.07
N PHE A 66 -0.21 -4.96 11.66
CA PHE A 66 -0.99 -3.73 11.82
C PHE A 66 -0.25 -2.70 12.69
N SER A 67 0.56 -3.17 13.64
CA SER A 67 1.38 -2.32 14.52
C SER A 67 2.53 -1.61 13.81
N GLU A 68 2.88 -1.97 12.57
CA GLU A 68 3.87 -1.22 11.78
C GLU A 68 3.38 0.20 11.42
N PHE A 69 2.06 0.42 11.44
CA PHE A 69 1.43 1.70 11.11
C PHE A 69 1.01 2.52 12.32
N LEU A 70 0.92 1.90 13.50
CA LEU A 70 0.39 2.52 14.71
C LEU A 70 1.43 2.52 15.82
N SER A 71 1.58 3.65 16.48
CA SER A 71 2.46 3.77 17.65
C SER A 71 1.84 4.70 18.69
N LEU A 72 2.21 4.48 19.95
CA LEU A 72 1.84 5.33 21.09
C LEU A 72 2.70 6.61 21.15
N SER A 73 2.98 7.22 19.99
CA SER A 73 3.70 8.49 19.90
C SER A 73 2.73 9.61 19.53
N THR A 74 2.99 10.82 20.00
CA THR A 74 2.19 12.02 19.70
C THR A 74 2.12 12.37 18.21
N LYS A 75 3.07 11.86 17.41
CA LYS A 75 3.10 12.09 15.96
C LYS A 75 2.28 11.06 15.16
N ASN A 76 1.90 9.96 15.80
CA ASN A 76 1.11 8.91 15.18
C ASN A 76 -0.36 9.07 15.56
N TRP A 77 -1.25 8.74 14.63
CA TRP A 77 -2.69 8.87 14.81
C TRP A 77 -3.20 8.23 16.11
N LEU A 78 -2.71 7.04 16.48
CA LEU A 78 -3.18 6.36 17.69
C LEU A 78 -2.80 7.13 18.96
N GLY A 79 -1.54 7.55 19.08
CA GLY A 79 -1.08 8.30 20.24
C GLY A 79 -1.73 9.68 20.35
N ASP A 80 -1.91 10.37 19.22
CA ASP A 80 -2.60 11.66 19.17
C ASP A 80 -4.08 11.51 19.58
N SER A 81 -4.76 10.47 19.09
CA SER A 81 -6.16 10.18 19.42
C SER A 81 -6.37 9.96 20.92
N ILE A 82 -5.46 9.25 21.59
CA ILE A 82 -5.54 9.04 23.05
C ILE A 82 -5.30 10.35 23.82
N ILE A 83 -4.32 11.16 23.40
CA ILE A 83 -3.97 12.41 24.09
C ILE A 83 -5.12 13.42 24.01
N ASN A 84 -5.79 13.47 22.87
CA ASN A 84 -6.86 14.41 22.60
C ASN A 84 -8.25 13.88 23.03
N ASP A 85 -8.34 12.66 23.57
CA ASP A 85 -9.58 12.12 24.12
C ASP A 85 -10.01 12.92 25.36
N GLU A 86 -11.28 13.33 25.41
CA GLU A 86 -11.81 14.17 26.48
C GLU A 86 -11.62 13.50 27.85
N TYR A 87 -11.90 12.19 27.96
CA TYR A 87 -11.76 11.46 29.22
C TYR A 87 -10.30 11.32 29.63
N TRP A 88 -9.37 11.16 28.68
CA TRP A 88 -7.96 11.19 29.00
C TRP A 88 -7.55 12.56 29.55
N SER A 89 -7.90 13.63 28.84
CA SER A 89 -7.55 15.00 29.21
C SER A 89 -8.13 15.44 30.56
N GLU A 90 -9.32 14.94 30.93
CA GLU A 90 -10.01 15.27 32.18
C GLU A 90 -9.77 14.28 33.31
N SER A 91 -9.11 13.14 33.05
CA SER A 91 -8.98 12.07 34.04
C SER A 91 -8.29 12.54 35.33
N ILE A 92 -8.86 12.09 36.46
CA ILE A 92 -8.44 12.46 37.84
C ILE A 92 -6.97 12.13 38.14
N PHE A 93 -6.30 11.30 37.32
CA PHE A 93 -4.86 11.07 37.41
C PHE A 93 -4.04 12.39 37.42
N PHE A 94 -4.55 13.44 36.77
CA PHE A 94 -3.86 14.72 36.56
C PHE A 94 -4.11 15.79 37.64
N ARG A 95 -5.13 15.65 38.51
CA ARG A 95 -5.40 16.60 39.63
C ARG A 95 -5.13 15.93 40.96
N ASN A 96 -3.95 16.13 41.53
CA ASN A 96 -3.45 15.22 42.55
C ASN A 96 -2.85 15.93 43.76
N GLU A 97 -3.66 16.69 44.49
CA GLU A 97 -3.33 17.23 45.83
C GLU A 97 -2.78 16.14 46.77
N LYS A 98 -3.18 14.88 46.55
CA LYS A 98 -2.65 13.72 47.27
C LYS A 98 -1.21 13.37 46.91
N ILE A 99 -0.79 13.53 45.65
CA ILE A 99 0.61 13.30 45.25
C ILE A 99 1.49 14.45 45.72
N ASP A 100 1.02 15.70 45.62
CA ASP A 100 1.74 16.85 46.16
C ASP A 100 2.00 16.65 47.67
N GLY A 101 1.00 16.17 48.42
CA GLY A 101 1.17 15.80 49.83
C GLY A 101 2.17 14.65 50.08
N ILE A 102 2.36 13.72 49.14
CA ILE A 102 3.41 12.68 49.23
C ILE A 102 4.78 13.30 49.01
N VAL A 103 4.92 14.17 48.00
CA VAL A 103 6.17 14.88 47.68
C VAL A 103 6.61 15.72 48.88
N ASP A 104 5.71 16.54 49.42
CA ASP A 104 5.97 17.40 50.57
C ASP A 104 6.41 16.58 51.78
N LYS A 105 5.73 15.47 52.06
CA LYS A 105 6.09 14.58 53.19
C LYS A 105 7.50 14.00 53.04
N ILE A 106 7.94 13.68 51.82
CA ILE A 106 9.28 13.16 51.55
C ILE A 106 10.32 14.28 51.68
N ASN A 107 10.10 15.42 51.04
CA ASN A 107 11.00 16.57 51.09
C ASN A 107 11.16 17.11 52.52
N GLN A 108 10.06 17.20 53.28
CA GLN A 108 10.11 17.57 54.71
C GLN A 108 10.95 16.59 55.53
N LYS A 109 10.85 15.28 55.27
CA LYS A 109 11.67 14.28 55.96
C LYS A 109 13.16 14.40 55.63
N LEU A 110 13.50 14.82 54.42
CA LEU A 110 14.89 14.99 53.97
C LEU A 110 15.48 16.35 54.38
N GLY A 111 14.62 17.36 54.62
CA GLY A 111 15.02 18.70 55.03
C GLY A 111 15.39 19.64 53.87
N PHE A 112 15.14 19.23 52.62
CA PHE A 112 15.36 20.02 51.42
C PHE A 112 14.47 19.53 50.27
N GLU A 113 14.28 20.35 49.23
CA GLU A 113 13.57 19.95 48.01
C GLU A 113 14.41 18.95 47.21
N PHE A 114 14.02 17.68 47.26
CA PHE A 114 14.70 16.59 46.56
C PHE A 114 13.84 16.00 45.44
N LEU A 115 12.55 15.82 45.71
CA LEU A 115 11.59 15.21 44.80
C LEU A 115 10.64 16.28 44.26
N ASN A 116 10.41 16.26 42.95
CA ASN A 116 9.41 17.08 42.27
C ASN A 116 8.42 16.16 41.55
N TYR A 117 7.16 16.57 41.48
CA TYR A 117 6.15 15.88 40.68
C TYR A 117 6.06 16.50 39.29
N GLU A 118 6.34 15.69 38.26
CA GLU A 118 6.19 16.05 36.86
C GLU A 118 5.59 14.84 36.12
N ILE A 119 4.55 15.07 35.32
CA ILE A 119 3.91 14.02 34.53
C ILE A 119 4.32 14.14 33.07
N ASP A 120 4.84 13.05 32.54
CA ASP A 120 5.10 12.88 31.11
C ASP A 120 3.99 12.02 30.49
N ASN A 121 3.01 12.67 29.85
CA ASN A 121 1.84 12.00 29.26
C ASN A 121 2.23 10.93 28.22
N VAL A 122 3.32 11.14 27.48
CA VAL A 122 3.77 10.17 26.48
C VAL A 122 4.30 8.91 27.16
N LYS A 123 5.06 9.05 28.26
CA LYS A 123 5.48 7.90 29.07
C LYS A 123 4.30 7.22 29.75
N LEU A 124 3.32 7.98 30.22
CA LEU A 124 2.12 7.43 30.87
C LEU A 124 1.29 6.59 29.90
N ILE A 125 1.04 7.06 28.68
CA ILE A 125 0.32 6.29 27.65
C ILE A 125 1.03 4.96 27.39
N LYS A 126 2.36 4.98 27.23
CA LYS A 126 3.15 3.76 27.02
C LYS A 126 3.20 2.82 28.22
N ALA A 127 2.89 3.31 29.42
CA ALA A 127 2.82 2.50 30.63
C ALA A 127 1.43 1.86 30.84
N ILE A 128 0.36 2.51 30.35
CA ILE A 128 -1.02 2.07 30.51
C ILE A 128 -1.50 1.21 29.33
N PHE A 129 -1.14 1.60 28.12
CA PHE A 129 -1.56 0.94 26.90
C PHE A 129 -0.43 0.10 26.32
N ASN A 130 -0.80 -1.06 25.77
CA ASN A 130 0.07 -1.90 24.98
C ASN A 130 -0.53 -2.08 23.58
N ILE A 131 0.32 -2.12 22.57
CA ILE A 131 -0.10 -2.43 21.20
C ILE A 131 0.05 -3.93 20.99
N GLU A 132 -1.02 -4.57 20.52
CA GLU A 132 -0.94 -5.95 20.03
C GLU A 132 -0.14 -5.96 18.73
N ASN A 133 0.98 -6.67 18.74
CA ASN A 133 1.96 -6.66 17.65
C ASN A 133 1.80 -7.84 16.70
N ASP A 134 0.94 -8.81 17.01
CA ASP A 134 0.81 -10.04 16.22
C ASP A 134 -0.43 -10.06 15.32
N ILE A 135 -1.19 -8.97 15.26
CA ILE A 135 -2.29 -8.80 14.31
C ILE A 135 -1.72 -8.50 12.92
N LEU A 136 -1.91 -9.43 11.98
CA LEU A 136 -1.60 -9.25 10.57
C LEU A 136 -2.69 -8.45 9.85
N ILE A 137 -2.30 -7.75 8.79
CA ILE A 137 -3.26 -7.10 7.90
C ILE A 137 -4.03 -8.16 7.10
N ASN A 138 -5.34 -8.00 7.01
CA ASN A 138 -6.26 -8.85 6.27
C ASN A 138 -7.35 -8.01 5.58
N GLU A 139 -8.30 -8.64 4.88
CA GLU A 139 -9.36 -7.91 4.17
C GLU A 139 -10.18 -6.99 5.08
N GLU A 140 -10.54 -7.47 6.28
CA GLU A 140 -11.41 -6.76 7.22
C GLU A 140 -10.72 -5.51 7.81
N ASN A 141 -9.45 -5.63 8.22
CA ASN A 141 -8.76 -4.53 8.87
C ASN A 141 -8.00 -3.61 7.89
N PHE A 142 -7.75 -4.04 6.65
CA PHE A 142 -7.09 -3.21 5.63
C PHE A 142 -7.91 -1.97 5.31
N GLU A 143 -9.24 -2.08 5.20
CA GLU A 143 -10.10 -0.92 4.92
C GLU A 143 -10.01 0.12 6.04
N ASN A 144 -10.02 -0.32 7.30
CA ASN A 144 -9.85 0.56 8.46
C ASN A 144 -8.48 1.23 8.46
N LEU A 145 -7.42 0.47 8.16
CA LEU A 145 -6.07 1.03 8.01
C LEU A 145 -6.03 2.11 6.94
N ALA A 146 -6.65 1.83 5.79
CA ALA A 146 -6.68 2.72 4.65
C ALA A 146 -7.55 3.99 4.90
N GLU A 147 -8.53 3.93 5.78
CA GLU A 147 -9.30 5.12 6.18
C GLU A 147 -8.56 5.97 7.21
N ILE A 148 -7.89 5.33 8.18
CA ILE A 148 -7.22 6.02 9.28
C ILE A 148 -5.89 6.64 8.85
N ILE A 149 -5.02 5.85 8.21
CA ILE A 149 -3.62 6.21 7.98
C ILE A 149 -3.46 6.90 6.64
N PHE A 150 -3.97 6.24 5.63
CA PHE A 150 -3.85 6.61 4.23
C PHE A 150 -4.56 7.94 3.90
N SER A 151 -5.69 8.25 4.55
CA SER A 151 -6.36 9.55 4.37
C SER A 151 -5.49 10.76 4.72
N THR A 152 -4.50 10.57 5.60
CA THR A 152 -3.56 11.63 6.03
C THR A 152 -2.26 11.66 5.21
N MET A 153 -1.97 10.58 4.47
CA MET A 153 -0.80 10.46 3.62
C MET A 153 -1.00 11.23 2.31
N LYS A 154 0.01 12.01 1.90
CA LYS A 154 -0.02 12.75 0.64
C LYS A 154 0.94 12.13 -0.36
N GLN A 155 0.40 11.71 -1.51
CA GLN A 155 1.18 11.24 -2.67
C GLN A 155 2.08 10.05 -2.37
N THR A 156 1.63 9.19 -1.45
CA THR A 156 2.34 7.98 -1.07
C THR A 156 2.00 6.85 -2.05
N ILE A 157 3.02 6.08 -2.43
CA ILE A 157 2.84 4.82 -3.16
C ILE A 157 2.68 3.71 -2.11
N VAL A 158 1.57 2.99 -2.17
CA VAL A 158 1.32 1.78 -1.37
C VAL A 158 1.47 0.58 -2.29
N ILE A 159 2.50 -0.21 -2.05
CA ILE A 159 2.79 -1.45 -2.78
C ILE A 159 2.08 -2.61 -2.07
N LEU A 160 1.14 -3.24 -2.76
CA LEU A 160 0.37 -4.38 -2.29
C LEU A 160 0.93 -5.64 -2.93
N LYS A 161 1.73 -6.41 -2.19
CA LYS A 161 2.48 -7.55 -2.71
C LYS A 161 1.78 -8.86 -2.40
N ASP A 162 1.35 -9.57 -3.45
CA ASP A 162 0.78 -10.91 -3.38
C ASP A 162 -0.44 -11.00 -2.42
N LEU A 163 -1.29 -9.96 -2.44
CA LEU A 163 -2.49 -9.84 -1.59
C LEU A 163 -3.75 -10.14 -2.41
N ASP A 164 -4.17 -11.39 -2.43
CA ASP A 164 -5.31 -11.85 -3.25
C ASP A 164 -6.68 -11.37 -2.72
N TYR A 165 -6.75 -10.93 -1.45
CA TYR A 165 -7.99 -10.47 -0.83
C TYR A 165 -8.35 -9.01 -1.14
N ILE A 166 -7.45 -8.26 -1.80
CA ILE A 166 -7.69 -6.85 -2.12
C ILE A 166 -8.41 -6.72 -3.45
N LYS A 167 -9.61 -6.14 -3.42
CA LYS A 167 -10.38 -5.75 -4.60
C LYS A 167 -9.95 -4.36 -5.05
N PHE A 168 -9.39 -4.25 -6.26
CA PHE A 168 -8.80 -3.00 -6.74
C PHE A 168 -9.85 -1.89 -6.92
N GLU A 169 -11.12 -2.26 -7.18
CA GLU A 169 -12.24 -1.34 -7.33
C GLU A 169 -12.45 -0.51 -6.06
N LYS A 170 -12.25 -1.12 -4.89
CA LYS A 170 -12.34 -0.45 -3.59
C LYS A 170 -11.23 0.57 -3.37
N LEU A 171 -10.10 0.44 -4.08
CA LEU A 171 -8.95 1.33 -3.93
C LEU A 171 -9.17 2.67 -4.62
N PHE A 172 -10.04 2.75 -5.64
CA PHE A 172 -10.30 3.99 -6.34
C PHE A 172 -10.89 5.10 -5.46
N LYS A 173 -11.49 4.76 -4.32
CA LYS A 173 -12.00 5.77 -3.38
C LYS A 173 -10.90 6.65 -2.75
N TYR A 174 -9.64 6.21 -2.77
CA TYR A 174 -8.52 6.94 -2.16
C TYR A 174 -7.69 7.70 -3.22
N ASN A 175 -8.18 8.87 -3.65
CA ASN A 175 -7.56 9.65 -4.73
C ASN A 175 -6.16 10.21 -4.44
N ASN A 176 -5.76 10.29 -3.17
CA ASN A 176 -4.46 10.88 -2.76
C ASN A 176 -3.31 9.85 -2.71
N ILE A 177 -3.62 8.58 -2.97
CA ILE A 177 -2.71 7.45 -2.85
C ILE A 177 -2.63 6.75 -4.18
N ILE A 178 -1.46 6.19 -4.46
CA ILE A 178 -1.28 5.30 -5.59
C ILE A 178 -1.03 3.91 -5.06
N PHE A 179 -1.88 2.97 -5.46
CA PHE A 179 -1.74 1.56 -5.17
C PHE A 179 -1.03 0.87 -6.32
N LEU A 180 0.06 0.20 -5.99
CA LEU A 180 0.79 -0.66 -6.90
C LEU A 180 0.59 -2.11 -6.46
N ILE A 181 -0.24 -2.84 -7.19
CA ILE A 181 -0.49 -4.27 -6.94
C ILE A 181 0.58 -5.08 -7.65
N LEU A 182 1.37 -5.85 -6.89
CA LEU A 182 2.35 -6.78 -7.43
C LEU A 182 1.80 -8.19 -7.30
N THR A 183 1.77 -8.94 -8.40
CA THR A 183 1.21 -10.28 -8.42
C THR A 183 1.88 -11.13 -9.50
N ASN A 184 1.76 -12.45 -9.36
CA ASN A 184 2.08 -13.40 -10.42
C ASN A 184 0.92 -13.66 -11.40
N ASP A 185 -0.27 -13.13 -11.11
CA ASP A 185 -1.48 -13.37 -11.89
C ASP A 185 -2.44 -12.17 -11.80
N PHE A 186 -2.37 -11.29 -12.79
CA PHE A 186 -3.24 -10.09 -12.82
C PHE A 186 -4.73 -10.44 -12.97
N THR A 187 -5.07 -11.63 -13.48
CA THR A 187 -6.46 -12.10 -13.64
C THR A 187 -7.14 -12.40 -12.30
N LYS A 188 -6.44 -12.27 -11.18
CA LYS A 188 -7.09 -12.27 -9.86
C LYS A 188 -7.78 -10.94 -9.56
N TYR A 189 -7.32 -9.87 -10.19
CA TYR A 189 -7.75 -8.51 -9.89
C TYR A 189 -8.70 -7.98 -10.95
N ILE A 190 -8.41 -8.18 -12.23
CA ILE A 190 -9.28 -7.67 -13.29
C ILE A 190 -10.33 -8.71 -13.72
N SER A 191 -11.48 -8.22 -14.15
CA SER A 191 -12.59 -9.01 -14.68
C SER A 191 -13.03 -8.55 -16.07
N LYS A 192 -12.75 -7.31 -16.48
CA LYS A 192 -13.22 -6.71 -17.75
C LYS A 192 -12.07 -6.28 -18.67
N PHE A 193 -12.37 -6.13 -19.97
CA PHE A 193 -11.38 -5.65 -20.94
C PHE A 193 -10.98 -4.17 -20.72
N SER A 194 -11.90 -3.33 -20.24
CA SER A 194 -11.65 -1.92 -19.89
C SER A 194 -10.60 -1.76 -18.79
N GLU A 195 -10.39 -2.80 -17.97
CA GLU A 195 -9.43 -2.80 -16.85
C GLU A 195 -8.02 -3.20 -17.27
N LEU A 196 -7.81 -3.66 -18.52
CA LEU A 196 -6.50 -4.11 -19.01
C LEU A 196 -5.45 -3.00 -19.02
N GLU A 197 -5.85 -1.74 -19.19
CA GLU A 197 -4.93 -0.59 -19.17
C GLU A 197 -4.35 -0.30 -17.78
N LEU A 198 -4.88 -0.93 -16.73
CA LEU A 198 -4.30 -0.91 -15.39
C LEU A 198 -3.10 -1.85 -15.27
N VAL A 199 -2.91 -2.76 -16.23
CA VAL A 199 -1.96 -3.87 -16.16
C VAL A 199 -0.65 -3.53 -16.87
N ALA A 200 0.45 -3.89 -16.23
CA ALA A 200 1.77 -3.91 -16.80
C ALA A 200 2.43 -5.27 -16.57
N PHE A 201 3.33 -5.65 -17.47
CA PHE A 201 4.11 -6.88 -17.37
C PHE A 201 5.56 -6.54 -17.07
N TYR A 202 6.16 -7.27 -16.14
CA TYR A 202 7.60 -7.17 -15.89
C TYR A 202 8.32 -8.41 -16.41
N SER A 203 9.33 -8.19 -17.25
CA SER A 203 10.25 -9.22 -17.71
C SER A 203 11.56 -8.60 -18.18
N GLN A 204 12.66 -9.32 -18.02
CA GLN A 204 14.00 -8.90 -18.46
C GLN A 204 14.36 -7.45 -18.07
N LYS A 205 14.08 -7.05 -16.83
CA LYS A 205 14.35 -5.68 -16.32
C LYS A 205 13.59 -4.56 -17.04
N THR A 206 12.51 -4.91 -17.74
CA THR A 206 11.66 -3.97 -18.46
C THR A 206 10.25 -4.07 -17.92
N VAL A 207 9.64 -2.91 -17.66
CA VAL A 207 8.21 -2.78 -17.37
C VAL A 207 7.51 -2.43 -18.68
N ILE A 208 6.49 -3.21 -19.01
CA ILE A 208 5.76 -3.15 -20.27
C ILE A 208 4.30 -2.81 -19.95
N ASP A 209 3.92 -1.56 -20.16
CA ASP A 209 2.59 -1.04 -19.84
C ASP A 209 1.59 -1.30 -20.96
N VAL A 210 0.42 -1.89 -20.66
CA VAL A 210 -0.71 -1.88 -21.61
C VAL A 210 -1.22 -0.43 -21.73
N ILE A 211 -0.92 0.24 -22.85
CA ILE A 211 -1.36 1.63 -23.07
C ILE A 211 -2.76 1.69 -23.73
N ASP A 212 -3.09 0.65 -24.49
CA ASP A 212 -4.32 0.56 -25.28
C ASP A 212 -4.80 -0.89 -25.24
N ASN A 213 -6.02 -1.11 -24.74
CA ASN A 213 -6.62 -2.43 -24.64
C ASN A 213 -7.20 -2.93 -25.99
N LEU A 214 -7.44 -2.05 -26.96
CA LEU A 214 -8.14 -2.37 -28.22
C LEU A 214 -7.43 -3.46 -29.05
N PRO A 215 -6.09 -3.49 -29.18
CA PRO A 215 -5.41 -4.59 -29.86
C PRO A 215 -5.64 -5.95 -29.18
N ILE A 216 -5.73 -5.97 -27.86
CA ILE A 216 -6.01 -7.19 -27.08
C ILE A 216 -7.46 -7.60 -27.30
N ILE A 217 -8.40 -6.65 -27.23
CA ILE A 217 -9.82 -6.90 -27.53
C ILE A 217 -9.97 -7.54 -28.91
N ARG A 218 -9.38 -6.94 -29.95
CA ARG A 218 -9.40 -7.48 -31.33
C ARG A 218 -8.83 -8.89 -31.44
N TYR A 219 -7.80 -9.21 -30.67
CA TYR A 219 -7.27 -10.57 -30.61
C TYR A 219 -8.33 -11.54 -30.10
N PHE A 220 -9.03 -11.21 -29.01
CA PHE A 220 -10.11 -12.03 -28.47
C PHE A 220 -11.36 -12.05 -29.35
N GLU A 221 -11.69 -10.96 -30.05
CA GLU A 221 -12.81 -10.93 -31.02
C GLU A 221 -12.61 -11.94 -32.14
N ASN A 222 -11.39 -12.05 -32.67
CA ASN A 222 -11.02 -13.03 -33.68
C ASN A 222 -11.13 -14.48 -33.15
N LEU A 223 -10.79 -14.71 -31.88
CA LEU A 223 -10.91 -16.02 -31.25
C LEU A 223 -12.37 -16.42 -30.99
N LYS A 224 -13.18 -15.48 -30.49
CA LYS A 224 -14.60 -15.70 -30.18
C LYS A 224 -15.51 -15.59 -31.42
N ASN A 225 -14.97 -15.10 -32.54
CA ASN A 225 -15.69 -14.81 -33.79
C ASN A 225 -16.92 -13.91 -33.57
N ARG A 226 -16.77 -12.87 -32.74
CA ARG A 226 -17.79 -11.84 -32.48
C ARG A 226 -17.16 -10.57 -31.93
N PRO A 227 -17.84 -9.41 -32.04
CA PRO A 227 -17.45 -8.19 -31.35
C PRO A 227 -17.44 -8.38 -29.82
N ILE A 228 -16.54 -7.67 -29.15
CA ILE A 228 -16.41 -7.65 -27.68
C ILE A 228 -16.57 -6.19 -27.22
N ASP A 229 -17.42 -5.99 -26.21
CA ASP A 229 -17.57 -4.71 -25.53
C ASP A 229 -16.44 -4.56 -24.48
N GLU A 230 -15.93 -3.34 -24.27
CA GLU A 230 -14.85 -3.10 -23.30
C GLU A 230 -15.26 -3.48 -21.86
N ASP A 231 -16.55 -3.33 -21.51
CA ASP A 231 -17.06 -3.70 -20.20
C ASP A 231 -17.48 -5.18 -20.09
N GLU A 232 -17.28 -5.97 -21.15
CA GLU A 232 -17.51 -7.40 -21.12
C GLU A 232 -16.53 -8.10 -20.17
N LEU A 233 -17.02 -9.11 -19.45
CA LEU A 233 -16.18 -10.00 -18.67
C LEU A 233 -15.21 -10.77 -19.59
N ILE A 234 -13.94 -10.80 -19.21
CA ILE A 234 -12.90 -11.55 -19.93
C ILE A 234 -13.25 -13.06 -19.94
N TYR A 235 -13.75 -13.56 -18.82
CA TYR A 235 -14.17 -14.95 -18.60
C TYR A 235 -15.37 -15.01 -17.65
N THR A 236 -16.18 -16.07 -17.80
CA THR A 236 -17.36 -16.35 -16.97
C THR A 236 -17.25 -17.65 -16.18
N SER A 237 -16.22 -18.45 -16.45
CA SER A 237 -15.93 -19.70 -15.76
C SER A 237 -14.43 -19.87 -15.49
N GLU A 238 -14.05 -20.77 -14.58
CA GLU A 238 -12.65 -21.08 -14.31
C GLU A 238 -11.93 -21.72 -15.51
N GLU A 239 -12.66 -22.49 -16.33
CA GLU A 239 -12.13 -23.07 -17.56
C GLU A 239 -11.79 -21.98 -18.59
N GLU A 240 -12.69 -21.01 -18.77
CA GLU A 240 -12.46 -19.84 -19.61
C GLU A 240 -11.32 -18.98 -19.06
N LYS A 241 -11.21 -18.85 -17.74
CA LYS A 241 -10.10 -18.13 -17.10
C LYS A 241 -8.75 -18.77 -17.42
N MET A 242 -8.65 -20.09 -17.33
CA MET A 242 -7.43 -20.81 -17.72
C MET A 242 -7.09 -20.62 -19.20
N ALA A 243 -8.08 -20.68 -20.09
CA ALA A 243 -7.88 -20.43 -21.50
C ALA A 243 -7.41 -18.99 -21.76
N ALA A 244 -8.05 -18.00 -21.14
CA ALA A 244 -7.69 -16.59 -21.24
C ALA A 244 -6.24 -16.35 -20.77
N LYS A 245 -5.81 -16.96 -19.66
CA LYS A 245 -4.42 -16.91 -19.19
C LYS A 245 -3.42 -17.40 -20.24
N MET A 246 -3.72 -18.51 -20.92
CA MET A 246 -2.85 -19.01 -22.00
C MET A 246 -2.76 -18.02 -23.17
N HIS A 247 -3.87 -17.34 -23.50
CA HIS A 247 -3.90 -16.32 -24.53
C HIS A 247 -3.10 -15.07 -24.13
N PHE A 248 -3.25 -14.59 -22.90
CA PHE A 248 -2.43 -13.50 -22.38
C PHE A 248 -0.94 -13.85 -22.35
N TYR A 249 -0.57 -15.08 -22.01
CA TYR A 249 0.80 -15.55 -22.10
C TYR A 249 1.35 -15.50 -23.54
N LYS A 250 0.55 -15.90 -24.54
CA LYS A 250 0.92 -15.79 -25.97
C LYS A 250 1.10 -14.34 -26.41
N ILE A 251 0.19 -13.46 -25.98
CA ILE A 251 0.27 -12.02 -26.22
C ILE A 251 1.59 -11.51 -25.62
N LYS A 252 1.81 -11.70 -24.32
CA LYS A 252 3.01 -11.28 -23.58
C LYS A 252 4.30 -11.76 -24.24
N SER A 253 4.40 -13.04 -24.56
CA SER A 253 5.60 -13.63 -25.19
C SER A 253 5.88 -13.08 -26.59
N SER A 254 4.88 -12.59 -27.31
CA SER A 254 5.10 -11.94 -28.62
C SER A 254 5.75 -10.55 -28.53
N PHE A 255 5.78 -9.93 -27.35
CA PHE A 255 6.41 -8.62 -27.10
C PHE A 255 7.75 -8.70 -26.36
N LEU A 256 8.01 -9.85 -25.73
CA LEU A 256 9.24 -10.10 -24.97
C LEU A 256 10.33 -10.81 -25.78
N ASN A 257 10.02 -11.23 -27.00
CA ASN A 257 10.93 -11.91 -27.93
C ASN A 257 11.34 -10.99 -29.08
#